data_AF-A0A1W9RTJ9-F1
#
_entry.id   AF-A0A1W9RTJ9-F1
#
_cell.length_a   1.000
_cell.length_b   1.000
_cell.length_c   1.000
_cell.angle_alpha   90.00
_cell.angle_beta   90.00
_cell.angle_gamma   90.00
#
_symmetry.space_group_name_H-M   'P 1'
#
loop_
_entity.id
_entity.type
_entity.pdbx_description
1 polymer ?
#
loop_
_entity_poly.entity_id
_entity_poly.type
_entity_poly.pdbx_seq_one_letter_code
_entity_poly.pdbx_strand_id
1 'polypeptide(L)'
;MKNFIHKKLVSERWFKLRFCEQMANIGAEIGRAINWRKRKNYEYSAKAVERALELLYLTIEDSKNRKHLKELTRLRELLIDYFYFDNVYGSSDEFWEKYFFAFNYAARNN
;
A
#
# COMPACT_ATOMS: atom_id res chain seq x y z
N MET A 1 13.32 11.70 -7.80
CA MET A 1 14.22 11.70 -6.63
C MET A 1 13.53 10.92 -5.51
N LYS A 2 14.11 9.83 -4.97
CA LYS A 2 13.50 9.05 -3.88
C LYS A 2 13.50 9.86 -2.57
N ASN A 3 12.46 10.66 -2.36
CA ASN A 3 12.20 11.32 -1.07
C ASN A 3 11.29 10.43 -0.24
N PHE A 4 11.87 9.40 0.37
CA PHE A 4 11.21 8.77 1.50
C PHE A 4 11.26 9.74 2.69
N ILE A 5 10.11 10.01 3.28
CA ILE A 5 9.98 10.83 4.47
C ILE A 5 10.60 10.09 5.70
N HIS A 6 10.76 8.77 5.61
CA HIS A 6 11.27 7.91 6.69
C HIS A 6 12.42 6.97 6.25
N LYS A 7 13.64 7.49 6.06
CA LYS A 7 14.70 6.81 5.28
C LYS A 7 15.51 5.66 5.90
N LYS A 8 15.67 5.54 7.23
CA LYS A 8 16.66 4.57 7.77
C LYS A 8 16.16 3.62 8.87
N LEU A 9 15.42 4.10 9.87
CA LEU A 9 14.93 3.21 10.93
C LEU A 9 13.72 2.35 10.50
N VAL A 10 12.95 2.81 9.50
CA VAL A 10 11.73 2.13 9.04
C VAL A 10 12.06 0.95 8.13
N SER A 11 13.10 1.02 7.30
CA SER A 11 13.41 -0.02 6.31
C SER A 11 13.86 -1.34 6.96
N GLU A 12 14.73 -1.31 7.97
CA GLU A 12 15.24 -2.54 8.59
C GLU A 12 14.16 -3.31 9.35
N ARG A 13 13.28 -2.61 10.08
CA ARG A 13 12.14 -3.25 10.73
C ARG A 13 11.12 -3.73 9.70
N TRP A 14 10.90 -2.99 8.63
CA TRP A 14 9.99 -3.36 7.55
C TRP A 14 10.42 -4.66 6.85
N PHE A 15 11.72 -4.84 6.60
CA PHE A 15 12.26 -6.06 5.98
C PHE A 15 12.23 -7.29 6.90
N LYS A 16 11.94 -7.13 8.20
CA LYS A 16 11.70 -8.26 9.11
C LYS A 16 10.28 -8.81 9.02
N LEU A 17 9.31 -8.01 8.55
CA LEU A 17 7.93 -8.44 8.36
C LEU A 17 7.82 -9.49 7.25
N ARG A 18 6.97 -10.51 7.43
CA ARG A 18 6.57 -11.43 6.36
C ARG A 18 5.82 -10.67 5.28
N PHE A 19 5.76 -11.24 4.08
CA PHE A 19 5.06 -10.62 2.95
C PHE A 19 3.60 -10.25 3.29
N CYS A 20 2.84 -11.16 3.91
CA CYS A 20 1.46 -10.88 4.30
C CYS A 20 1.33 -9.72 5.30
N GLU A 21 2.29 -9.57 6.22
CA GLU A 21 2.32 -8.45 7.17
C GLU A 21 2.66 -7.13 6.47
N GLN A 22 3.61 -7.13 5.54
CA GLN A 22 3.92 -5.95 4.71
C GLN A 22 2.68 -5.51 3.93
N MET A 23 1.99 -6.45 3.27
CA MET A 23 0.77 -6.20 2.52
C MET A 23 -0.41 -5.75 3.40
N ALA A 24 -0.57 -6.33 4.59
CA ALA A 24 -1.58 -5.91 5.55
C ALA A 24 -1.38 -4.46 6.01
N ASN A 25 -0.14 -4.07 6.30
CA ASN A 25 0.19 -2.70 6.69
C ASN A 25 -0.02 -1.69 5.55
N ILE A 26 0.34 -2.05 4.31
CA ILE A 26 0.01 -1.24 3.12
C ILE A 26 -1.52 -1.08 3.02
N GLY A 27 -2.26 -2.17 3.17
CA GLY A 27 -3.72 -2.17 3.15
C GLY A 27 -4.36 -1.28 4.22
N ALA A 28 -3.76 -1.20 5.42
CA ALA A 28 -4.23 -0.30 6.47
C ALA A 28 -4.07 1.18 6.08
N GLU A 29 -2.98 1.56 5.39
CA GLU A 29 -2.84 2.91 4.84
C GLU A 29 -3.85 3.20 3.71
N ILE A 30 -4.12 2.24 2.83
CA ILE A 30 -5.16 2.38 1.80
C ILE A 30 -6.55 2.55 2.42
N GLY A 31 -6.88 1.75 3.44
CA GLY A 31 -8.13 1.91 4.19
C GLY A 31 -8.22 3.27 4.88
N ARG A 32 -7.11 3.78 5.45
CA ARG A 32 -7.06 5.15 6.00
C ARG A 32 -7.30 6.21 4.93
N ALA A 33 -6.69 6.08 3.75
CA ALA A 33 -6.88 6.99 2.64
C ALA A 33 -8.36 7.07 2.24
N ILE A 34 -8.98 5.91 2.01
CA ILE A 34 -10.40 5.78 1.66
C ILE A 34 -11.28 6.44 2.74
N ASN A 35 -11.02 6.16 4.02
CA ASN A 35 -11.79 6.74 5.12
C ASN A 35 -11.70 8.26 5.20
N TRP A 36 -10.52 8.83 4.97
CA TRP A 36 -10.35 10.29 4.94
C TRP A 36 -11.02 10.93 3.72
N ARG A 37 -10.95 10.28 2.56
CA ARG A 37 -11.65 10.72 1.35
C ARG A 37 -13.16 10.70 1.52
N LYS A 38 -13.74 9.65 2.13
CA LYS A 38 -15.17 9.56 2.49
C LYS A 38 -15.61 10.74 3.40
N ARG A 39 -14.69 11.27 4.23
CA ARG A 39 -14.89 12.45 5.08
C ARG A 39 -14.59 13.78 4.39
N LYS A 40 -14.35 13.79 3.07
CA LYS A 40 -13.94 14.95 2.27
C LYS A 40 -12.63 15.62 2.76
N ASN A 41 -11.80 14.88 3.49
CA ASN A 41 -10.49 15.34 3.92
C ASN A 41 -9.41 14.82 2.97
N TYR A 42 -9.30 15.47 1.81
CA TYR A 42 -8.42 15.02 0.73
C TYR A 42 -6.93 15.14 1.08
N GLU A 43 -6.55 16.10 1.93
CA GLU A 43 -5.16 16.25 2.38
C GLU A 43 -4.70 15.02 3.18
N TYR A 44 -5.50 14.58 4.16
CA TYR A 44 -5.17 13.38 4.95
C TYR A 44 -5.31 12.10 4.13
N SER A 45 -6.22 12.08 3.16
CA SER A 45 -6.28 11.00 2.18
C SER A 45 -4.97 10.88 1.41
N ALA A 46 -4.49 11.98 0.83
CA ALA A 46 -3.24 12.02 0.06
C ALA A 46 -2.05 11.56 0.90
N LYS A 47 -1.89 12.06 2.13
CA LYS A 47 -0.82 11.64 3.06
C LYS A 47 -0.84 10.13 3.34
N ALA A 48 -2.02 9.53 3.47
CA ALA A 48 -2.16 8.09 3.67
C ALA A 48 -1.80 7.29 2.40
N VAL A 49 -2.19 7.77 1.21
CA VAL A 49 -1.78 7.15 -0.07
C VAL A 49 -0.28 7.23 -0.26
N GLU A 50 0.34 8.40 -0.05
CA GLU A 50 1.79 8.58 -0.09
C GLU A 50 2.50 7.57 0.82
N ARG A 51 2.00 7.44 2.06
CA ARG A 51 2.55 6.45 3.00
C ARG A 51 2.39 5.01 2.51
N ALA A 52 1.24 4.65 1.95
CA ALA A 52 1.04 3.33 1.37
C ALA A 52 2.02 3.05 0.22
N LEU A 53 2.25 4.03 -0.65
CA LEU A 53 3.19 3.94 -1.78
C LEU A 53 4.64 3.84 -1.31
N GLU A 54 5.03 4.55 -0.26
CA GLU A 54 6.36 4.39 0.37
C GLU A 54 6.57 2.95 0.86
N LEU A 55 5.57 2.39 1.56
CA LEU A 55 5.62 1.03 2.09
C LEU A 55 5.63 -0.02 0.99
N LEU A 56 4.85 0.19 -0.06
CA LEU A 56 4.86 -0.65 -1.27
C LEU A 56 6.22 -0.60 -1.96
N TYR A 57 6.82 0.58 -2.04
CA TYR A 57 8.14 0.75 -2.61
C TYR A 57 9.22 0.01 -1.81
N LEU A 58 9.20 0.10 -0.47
CA LEU A 58 10.06 -0.74 0.38
C LEU A 58 9.80 -2.23 0.16
N THR A 59 8.55 -2.64 0.03
CA THR A 59 8.15 -4.03 -0.23
C THR A 59 8.65 -4.54 -1.59
N ILE A 60 8.73 -3.68 -2.61
CA ILE A 60 9.32 -3.95 -3.92
C ILE A 60 10.85 -4.07 -3.83
N GLU A 61 11.51 -3.25 -3.01
CA GLU A 61 12.97 -3.30 -2.83
C GLU A 61 13.43 -4.51 -2.01
N ASP A 62 12.53 -5.13 -1.24
CA ASP A 62 12.82 -6.28 -0.40
C ASP A 62 13.16 -7.52 -1.26
N SER A 63 14.39 -8.01 -1.12
CA SER A 63 14.91 -9.10 -1.94
C SER A 63 14.10 -10.40 -1.81
N LYS A 64 13.45 -10.62 -0.65
CA LYS A 64 12.60 -11.81 -0.43
C LYS A 64 11.31 -11.81 -1.26
N ASN A 65 10.91 -10.63 -1.77
CA ASN A 65 9.70 -10.44 -2.55
C ASN A 65 9.94 -10.43 -4.07
N ARG A 66 11.17 -10.73 -4.54
CA ARG A 66 11.53 -10.70 -5.97
C ARG A 66 10.60 -11.51 -6.87
N LYS A 67 10.03 -12.61 -6.36
CA LYS A 67 9.06 -13.45 -7.09
C LYS A 67 7.69 -12.80 -7.32
N HIS A 68 7.41 -11.65 -6.68
CA HIS A 68 6.13 -10.93 -6.75
C HIS A 68 6.26 -9.55 -7.40
N LEU A 69 7.41 -9.23 -8.04
CA LEU A 69 7.66 -7.88 -8.54
C LEU A 69 6.64 -7.42 -9.59
N LYS A 70 6.19 -8.34 -10.45
CA LYS A 70 5.19 -8.04 -11.48
C LYS A 70 3.87 -7.62 -10.85
N GLU A 71 3.43 -8.35 -9.84
CA GLU A 71 2.19 -8.10 -9.12
C GLU A 71 2.28 -6.82 -8.28
N LEU A 72 3.40 -6.60 -7.58
CA LEU A 72 3.63 -5.41 -6.76
C LEU A 72 3.73 -4.12 -7.58
N THR A 73 4.35 -4.18 -8.75
CA THR A 73 4.45 -3.02 -9.65
C THR A 73 3.11 -2.67 -10.31
N ARG A 74 2.30 -3.68 -10.66
CA ARG A 74 0.91 -3.46 -11.09
C ARG A 74 0.03 -2.91 -9.98
N LEU A 75 0.17 -3.43 -8.76
CA LEU A 75 -0.54 -2.88 -7.60
C LEU A 75 -0.23 -1.38 -7.44
N ARG A 76 1.03 -0.99 -7.60
CA ARG A 76 1.43 0.43 -7.58
C ARG A 76 0.71 1.22 -8.67
N GLU A 77 0.67 0.72 -9.90
CA GLU A 77 -0.01 1.36 -11.03
C GLU A 77 -1.50 1.56 -10.76
N LEU A 78 -2.21 0.51 -10.31
CA LEU A 78 -3.63 0.58 -10.01
C LEU A 78 -3.94 1.52 -8.84
N LEU A 79 -3.11 1.53 -7.79
CA LEU A 79 -3.30 2.45 -6.66
C LEU A 79 -3.10 3.91 -7.09
N ILE A 80 -2.06 4.17 -7.90
CA ILE A 80 -1.79 5.52 -8.42
C ILE A 80 -2.94 5.98 -9.33
N ASP A 81 -3.38 5.12 -10.24
CA ASP A 81 -4.52 5.40 -11.13
C ASP A 81 -5.79 5.72 -10.32
N TYR A 82 -6.09 4.90 -9.32
CA TYR A 82 -7.29 5.03 -8.50
C TYR A 82 -7.35 6.31 -7.65
N PHE A 83 -6.21 6.75 -7.10
CA PHE A 83 -6.19 7.89 -6.17
C PHE A 83 -5.85 9.22 -6.82
N TYR A 84 -5.12 9.22 -7.95
CA TYR A 84 -4.57 10.45 -8.54
C TYR A 84 -4.96 10.69 -10.00
N PHE A 85 -5.56 9.72 -10.68
CA PHE A 85 -5.93 9.83 -12.09
C PHE A 85 -7.40 9.46 -12.31
N ASP A 86 -7.77 9.24 -13.57
CA ASP A 86 -9.14 9.01 -14.03
C ASP A 86 -9.68 7.62 -13.66
N ASN A 87 -8.91 6.81 -12.92
CA ASN A 87 -9.27 5.44 -12.55
C ASN A 87 -9.63 4.60 -13.80
N VAL A 88 -8.79 4.64 -14.83
CA VAL A 88 -9.03 3.96 -16.11
C VAL A 88 -9.14 2.45 -15.97
N TYR A 89 -8.58 1.88 -14.89
CA TYR A 89 -8.71 0.45 -14.57
C TYR A 89 -9.98 0.11 -13.77
N GLY A 90 -10.78 1.10 -13.37
CA GLY A 90 -12.10 0.89 -12.76
C GLY A 90 -12.08 0.27 -11.38
N SER A 91 -11.08 0.59 -10.54
CA SER A 91 -11.05 0.13 -9.14
C SER A 91 -12.12 0.83 -8.30
N SER A 92 -12.50 0.23 -7.16
CA SER A 92 -13.46 0.81 -6.21
C SER A 92 -12.97 0.70 -4.76
N ASP A 93 -13.63 1.40 -3.84
CA ASP A 93 -13.32 1.31 -2.40
C ASP A 93 -13.48 -0.13 -1.91
N GLU A 94 -14.57 -0.79 -2.30
CA GLU A 94 -14.90 -2.17 -1.93
C GLU A 94 -13.89 -3.16 -2.50
N PHE A 95 -13.41 -2.93 -3.72
CA PHE A 95 -12.35 -3.74 -4.34
C PHE A 95 -11.08 -3.70 -3.48
N TRP A 96 -10.63 -2.51 -3.08
CA TRP A 96 -9.43 -2.35 -2.27
C TRP A 96 -9.59 -2.91 -0.86
N GLU A 97 -10.74 -2.66 -0.23
CA GLU A 97 -11.07 -3.24 1.07
C GLU A 97 -11.00 -4.77 1.02
N LYS A 98 -11.63 -5.40 0.02
CA LYS A 98 -11.60 -6.86 -0.16
C LYS A 98 -10.21 -7.40 -0.48
N TYR A 99 -9.47 -6.75 -1.38
CA TYR A 99 -8.12 -7.16 -1.76
C TYR A 99 -7.17 -7.19 -0.55
N PHE A 100 -7.15 -6.11 0.24
CA PHE A 100 -6.27 -6.02 1.40
C PHE A 100 -6.76 -6.79 2.63
N PHE A 101 -8.07 -7.03 2.74
CA PHE A 101 -8.63 -7.85 3.82
C PHE A 101 -8.04 -9.28 3.84
N ALA A 102 -7.82 -9.87 2.66
CA ALA A 102 -7.20 -11.19 2.56
C ALA A 102 -5.80 -11.24 3.22
N PHE A 103 -5.00 -10.18 3.06
CA PHE A 103 -3.69 -10.06 3.69
C PHE A 103 -3.78 -9.81 5.19
N ASN A 104 -4.74 -9.00 5.65
CA ASN A 104 -5.00 -8.80 7.08
C ASN A 104 -5.36 -10.12 7.78
N TYR A 105 -6.21 -10.94 7.15
CA TYR A 105 -6.54 -12.26 7.66
C TYR A 105 -5.32 -13.18 7.70
N ALA A 106 -4.58 -13.27 6.59
CA ALA A 106 -3.37 -14.10 6.50
C ALA A 106 -2.26 -13.66 7.47
N ALA A 107 -2.14 -12.36 7.76
CA ALA A 107 -1.16 -11.84 8.73
C ALA A 107 -1.49 -12.22 10.18
N ARG A 108 -2.78 -12.38 10.53
CA ARG A 108 -3.21 -12.80 11.88
C ARG A 108 -3.02 -14.29 12.16
N ASN A 109 -3.02 -15.11 11.12
CA ASN A 109 -2.90 -16.57 11.22
C ASN A 109 -1.46 -17.08 10.99
N ASN A 110 -0.47 -16.18 10.95
CA ASN A 110 0.92 -16.47 10.60
C ASN A 110 1.86 -16.51 11.80
#